data_AF-A0A1G8DMS7-F1
#
_entry.id   AF-A0A1G8DMS7-F1
#
_cell.length_a   1.000
_cell.length_b   1.000
_cell.length_c   1.000
_cell.angle_alpha   90.00
_cell.angle_beta   90.00
_cell.angle_gamma   90.00
#
_symmetry.space_group_name_H-M   'P 1'
#
loop_
_entity.id
_entity.type
_entity.pdbx_description
1 polymer ?
#
loop_
_entity_poly.entity_id
_entity_poly.type
_entity_poly.pdbx_seq_one_letter_code
_entity_poly.pdbx_strand_id
1 'polypeptide(L)'
;MSNGTHFYKFSNLEELKVHLGTDLESICDYILSDGIVFEGQCGKLDSYLIEELGSSMLMELICSETGVDVIPSYSKESRLYYLYVPGEISSDEVEEKCAQWAKDYYGWLER
;
A
#
# COMPACT_ATOMS: atom_id res chain seq x y z
N MET A 1 -5.52 2.45 27.83
CA MET A 1 -4.28 1.92 27.25
C MET A 1 -4.70 1.01 26.11
N SER A 2 -4.69 1.50 24.87
CA SER A 2 -4.98 0.65 23.73
C SER A 2 -3.73 -0.18 23.47
N ASN A 3 -3.78 -1.46 23.83
CA ASN A 3 -2.83 -2.45 23.33
C ASN A 3 -3.13 -2.63 21.84
N GLY A 4 -2.59 -1.74 21.00
CA GLY A 4 -2.49 -2.00 19.58
C GLY A 4 -1.57 -3.19 19.40
N THR A 5 -2.07 -4.28 18.84
CA THR A 5 -1.23 -5.40 18.44
C THR A 5 -0.34 -4.91 17.31
N HIS A 6 0.92 -4.61 17.60
CA HIS A 6 1.92 -4.35 16.57
C HIS A 6 2.30 -5.69 15.93
N PHE A 7 1.91 -5.90 14.68
CA PHE A 7 2.18 -7.13 13.94
C PHE A 7 3.61 -7.16 13.41
N TYR A 8 4.19 -5.98 13.15
CA TYR A 8 5.50 -5.84 12.53
C TYR A 8 6.51 -5.20 13.49
N LYS A 9 7.73 -5.74 13.51
CA LYS A 9 8.85 -5.22 14.30
C LYS A 9 10.12 -5.25 13.47
N PHE A 10 10.23 -4.31 12.53
CA PHE A 10 11.45 -4.10 11.77
C PHE A 10 12.30 -3.03 12.46
N SER A 11 13.59 -3.29 12.56
CA SER A 11 14.53 -2.40 13.23
C SER A 11 15.19 -1.40 12.27
N ASN A 12 15.09 -1.65 10.96
CA ASN A 12 15.70 -0.85 9.89
C ASN A 12 15.09 -1.19 8.51
N LEU A 13 15.41 -0.38 7.50
CA LEU A 13 14.91 -0.56 6.13
C LEU A 13 15.35 -1.89 5.49
N GLU A 14 16.54 -2.40 5.83
CA GLU A 14 17.05 -3.66 5.27
C GLU A 14 16.18 -4.86 5.70
N GLU A 15 15.75 -4.91 6.97
CA GLU A 15 14.84 -5.94 7.45
C GLU A 15 13.48 -5.90 6.74
N LEU A 16 12.95 -4.69 6.49
CA LEU A 16 11.72 -4.51 5.73
C LEU A 16 11.89 -4.91 4.26
N LYS A 17 13.02 -4.55 3.64
CA LYS A 17 13.37 -4.92 2.26
C LYS A 17 13.47 -6.43 2.10
N VAL A 18 14.18 -7.11 3.01
CA VAL A 18 14.26 -8.58 3.03
C VAL A 18 12.88 -9.21 3.27
N HIS A 19 12.08 -8.62 4.16
CA HIS A 19 10.72 -9.09 4.41
C HIS A 19 9.88 -9.04 3.13
N LEU A 20 9.83 -7.90 2.44
CA LEU A 20 9.06 -7.76 1.19
C LEU A 20 9.62 -8.66 0.08
N GLY A 21 10.94 -8.67 -0.13
CA GLY A 21 11.57 -9.48 -1.18
C GLY A 21 11.06 -9.11 -2.57
N THR A 22 10.62 -10.09 -3.36
CA THR A 22 10.07 -9.87 -4.72
C THR A 22 8.82 -8.99 -4.74
N ASP A 23 8.08 -8.94 -3.64
CA ASP A 23 6.89 -8.09 -3.54
C ASP A 23 7.29 -6.61 -3.60
N LEU A 24 8.49 -6.24 -3.13
CA LEU A 24 8.99 -4.86 -3.25
C LEU A 24 9.12 -4.44 -4.71
N GLU A 25 9.64 -5.30 -5.58
CA GLU A 25 9.76 -5.02 -7.01
C GLU A 25 8.37 -4.79 -7.63
N SER A 26 7.40 -5.64 -7.31
CA SER A 26 6.02 -5.48 -7.79
C SER A 26 5.35 -4.21 -7.25
N ILE A 27 5.55 -3.88 -5.97
CA ILE A 27 5.07 -2.65 -5.35
C ILE A 27 5.63 -1.43 -6.10
N CYS A 28 6.94 -1.40 -6.32
CA CYS A 28 7.60 -0.33 -7.05
C CYS A 28 7.10 -0.21 -8.49
N ASP A 29 6.90 -1.34 -9.18
CA ASP A 29 6.36 -1.36 -10.53
C ASP A 29 4.95 -0.78 -10.58
N TYR A 30 4.05 -1.17 -9.68
CA TYR A 30 2.69 -0.60 -9.61
C TYR A 30 2.69 0.89 -9.28
N ILE A 31 3.56 1.34 -8.36
CA ILE A 31 3.71 2.76 -8.08
C ILE A 31 4.17 3.53 -9.32
N LEU A 32 5.16 3.03 -10.05
CA LEU A 32 5.72 3.70 -11.23
C LEU A 32 4.80 3.63 -12.46
N SER A 33 3.99 2.56 -12.61
CA SER A 33 3.09 2.39 -13.74
C SER A 33 1.72 3.02 -13.53
N ASP A 34 1.18 2.87 -12.32
CA ASP A 34 -0.21 3.17 -12.00
C ASP A 34 -0.38 4.33 -11.03
N GLY A 35 0.70 4.76 -10.36
CA GLY A 35 0.67 5.79 -9.32
C GLY A 35 0.04 5.31 -8.01
N ILE A 36 -0.31 4.03 -7.89
CA ILE A 36 -1.03 3.47 -6.74
C ILE A 36 -0.79 1.96 -6.61
N VAL A 37 -0.76 1.46 -5.37
CA VAL A 37 -0.75 0.04 -5.04
C VAL A 37 -1.65 -0.22 -3.83
N PHE A 38 -2.43 -1.30 -3.89
CA PHE A 38 -3.42 -1.66 -2.88
C PHE A 38 -2.92 -2.76 -1.94
N GLU A 39 -3.47 -2.80 -0.72
CA GLU A 39 -3.35 -4.00 0.11
C GLU A 39 -3.80 -5.26 -0.65
N GLY A 40 -3.10 -6.36 -0.45
CA GLY A 40 -3.40 -7.64 -1.08
C GLY A 40 -2.98 -7.76 -2.56
N GLN A 41 -2.55 -6.68 -3.23
CA GLN A 41 -1.95 -6.77 -4.57
C GLN A 41 -0.63 -7.54 -4.57
N CYS A 42 0.11 -7.40 -3.47
CA CYS A 42 1.34 -8.14 -3.21
C CYS A 42 1.14 -8.94 -1.93
N GLY A 43 1.63 -10.18 -1.89
CA GLY A 43 1.29 -11.13 -0.83
C GLY A 43 1.66 -10.67 0.58
N LYS A 44 2.69 -9.82 0.70
CA LYS A 44 3.18 -9.25 1.96
C LYS A 44 2.79 -7.79 2.18
N LEU A 45 2.14 -7.15 1.20
CA LEU A 45 1.58 -5.82 1.37
C LEU A 45 0.17 -5.96 1.91
N ASP A 46 0.03 -6.03 3.23
CA ASP A 46 -1.27 -6.08 3.91
C ASP A 46 -1.64 -4.75 4.58
N SER A 47 -2.89 -4.68 5.04
CA SER A 47 -3.47 -3.51 5.72
C SER A 47 -2.65 -3.08 6.94
N TYR A 48 -2.12 -4.04 7.71
CA TYR A 48 -1.38 -3.76 8.94
C TYR A 48 -0.01 -3.19 8.63
N LEU A 49 0.66 -3.69 7.59
CA LEU A 49 1.95 -3.16 7.15
C LEU A 49 1.82 -1.70 6.71
N ILE A 50 0.77 -1.38 5.93
CA ILE A 50 0.49 0.00 5.50
C ILE A 50 0.07 0.88 6.68
N GLU A 51 -0.79 0.40 7.59
CA GLU A 51 -1.25 1.21 8.73
C GLU A 51 -0.11 1.49 9.74
N GLU A 52 0.71 0.49 10.06
CA GLU A 52 1.78 0.61 11.04
C GLU A 52 3.01 1.35 10.50
N LEU A 53 3.39 1.10 9.24
CA LEU A 53 4.66 1.57 8.68
C LEU A 53 4.50 2.50 7.47
N GLY A 54 3.27 2.65 6.96
CA GLY A 54 2.99 3.39 5.74
C GLY A 54 3.37 4.86 5.80
N SER A 55 3.53 5.48 6.98
CA SER A 55 3.98 6.88 7.12
C SER A 55 5.46 7.05 7.48
N SER A 56 6.22 5.96 7.58
CA SER A 56 7.63 5.99 7.99
C SER A 56 8.48 5.11 7.09
N MET A 57 8.82 3.90 7.55
CA MET A 57 9.81 3.03 6.92
C MET A 57 9.38 2.50 5.55
N LEU A 58 8.09 2.20 5.36
CA LEU A 58 7.59 1.68 4.08
C LEU A 58 7.67 2.75 2.98
N MET A 59 7.26 3.97 3.29
CA MET A 59 7.41 5.13 2.40
C MET A 59 8.87 5.43 2.09
N GLU A 60 9.73 5.45 3.11
CA GLU A 60 11.17 5.71 2.92
C GLU A 60 11.81 4.67 2.00
N LEU A 61 11.47 3.38 2.19
CA LEU A 61 11.95 2.31 1.33
C LEU A 61 11.48 2.49 -0.12
N ILE A 62 10.17 2.67 -0.33
CA ILE A 62 9.61 2.81 -1.69
C ILE A 62 10.17 4.04 -2.39
N CYS A 63 10.26 5.18 -1.70
CA CYS A 63 10.86 6.40 -2.24
C CYS A 63 12.34 6.18 -2.61
N SER A 64 13.11 5.44 -1.80
CA SER A 64 14.51 5.14 -2.11
C SER A 64 14.69 4.25 -3.35
N GLU A 65 13.74 3.33 -3.62
CA GLU A 65 13.82 2.41 -4.76
C GLU A 65 13.25 3.02 -6.06
N THR A 66 12.22 3.88 -5.95
CA THR A 66 11.50 4.45 -7.11
C THR A 66 11.89 5.88 -7.44
N GLY A 67 12.40 6.63 -6.46
CA GLY A 67 12.60 8.08 -6.54
C GLY A 67 11.29 8.89 -6.46
N VAL A 68 10.18 8.26 -6.09
CA VAL A 68 8.85 8.88 -6.02
C VAL A 68 8.33 8.84 -4.59
N ASP A 69 7.79 9.97 -4.12
CA ASP A 69 7.13 10.04 -2.83
C ASP A 69 5.72 9.44 -2.92
N VAL A 70 5.41 8.50 -2.04
CA VAL A 70 4.07 7.91 -1.90
C VAL A 70 3.48 8.27 -0.54
N ILE A 71 2.16 8.23 -0.40
CA ILE A 71 1.49 8.39 0.89
C ILE A 71 0.43 7.30 1.12
N PRO A 72 0.26 6.85 2.38
CA PRO A 72 -0.78 5.89 2.73
C PRO A 72 -2.15 6.57 2.80
N SER A 73 -3.18 5.85 2.39
CA SER A 73 -4.57 6.27 2.50
C SER A 73 -5.51 5.07 2.65
N TYR A 74 -6.76 5.35 2.97
CA TYR A 74 -7.81 4.37 3.18
C TYR A 74 -9.10 4.83 2.48
N SER A 75 -9.55 4.05 1.48
CA SER A 75 -10.85 4.29 0.84
C SER A 75 -11.93 3.74 1.76
N LYS A 76 -12.80 4.63 2.25
CA LYS A 76 -13.94 4.24 3.09
C LYS A 76 -15.00 3.46 2.30
N GLU A 77 -15.14 3.77 1.01
CA GLU A 77 -16.12 3.14 0.14
C GLU A 77 -15.71 1.69 -0.16
N SER A 78 -14.45 1.50 -0.54
CA SER A 78 -13.89 0.18 -0.89
C SER A 78 -13.35 -0.59 0.31
N ARG A 79 -13.26 0.06 1.48
CA ARG A 79 -12.67 -0.45 2.72
C ARG A 79 -11.26 -1.01 2.53
N LEU A 80 -10.44 -0.31 1.74
CA LEU A 80 -9.15 -0.77 1.23
C LEU A 80 -8.04 0.22 1.62
N TYR A 81 -6.92 -0.28 2.18
CA TYR A 81 -5.71 0.52 2.36
C TYR A 81 -4.84 0.50 1.11
N TYR A 82 -4.16 1.61 0.83
CA TYR A 82 -3.29 1.75 -0.34
C TYR A 82 -2.22 2.81 -0.16
N LEU A 83 -1.21 2.75 -1.01
CA LEU A 83 -0.18 3.76 -1.17
C LEU A 83 -0.33 4.41 -2.53
N TYR A 84 -0.27 5.73 -2.63
CA TYR A 84 -0.39 6.43 -3.91
C TYR A 84 0.57 7.62 -4.00
N VAL A 85 0.86 8.02 -5.23
CA VAL A 85 1.70 9.19 -5.51
C VAL A 85 0.84 10.46 -5.53
N PRO A 86 1.03 11.39 -4.58
CA PRO A 86 0.23 12.59 -4.51
C PRO A 86 0.47 13.50 -5.71
N GLY A 87 -0.59 13.85 -6.43
CA GLY A 87 -0.55 14.76 -7.57
C GLY A 87 -0.22 14.12 -8.92
N GLU A 88 0.16 12.83 -8.94
CA GLU A 88 0.32 12.06 -10.17
C GLU A 88 -1.01 11.41 -10.60
N ILE A 89 -1.77 10.89 -9.63
CA ILE A 89 -3.11 10.35 -9.83
C ILE A 89 -4.15 11.23 -9.13
N SER A 90 -5.28 11.49 -9.79
CA SER A 90 -6.37 12.29 -9.21
C SER A 90 -7.16 11.50 -8.17
N SER A 91 -7.82 12.20 -7.25
CA SER A 91 -8.65 11.55 -6.22
C SER A 91 -9.78 10.70 -6.83
N ASP A 92 -10.36 11.12 -7.94
CA ASP A 92 -11.44 10.39 -8.61
C ASP A 92 -10.91 9.08 -9.24
N GLU A 93 -9.73 9.12 -9.87
CA GLU A 93 -9.08 7.93 -10.43
C GLU A 93 -8.65 6.95 -9.34
N VAL A 94 -8.15 7.45 -8.19
CA VAL A 94 -7.82 6.61 -7.03
C VAL A 94 -9.05 5.84 -6.54
N GLU A 95 -10.19 6.51 -6.37
CA GLU A 95 -11.42 5.85 -5.91
C GLU A 95 -11.95 4.85 -6.94
N GLU A 96 -11.88 5.17 -8.24
CA GLU A 96 -12.27 4.23 -9.31
C GLU A 96 -11.39 2.97 -9.30
N LYS A 97 -10.06 3.13 -9.21
CA LYS A 97 -9.13 1.98 -9.13
C LYS A 97 -9.33 1.19 -7.82
N CYS A 98 -9.59 1.85 -6.69
CA CYS A 98 -9.91 1.18 -5.42
C CYS A 98 -11.17 0.32 -5.55
N ALA A 99 -12.24 0.87 -6.13
CA ALA A 99 -13.51 0.17 -6.28
C ALA A 99 -13.38 -1.04 -7.20
N GLN A 100 -12.64 -0.88 -8.32
CA GLN A 100 -12.37 -1.98 -9.24
C GLN A 100 -11.54 -3.08 -8.57
N TRP A 101 -10.47 -2.72 -7.85
CA TRP A 101 -9.65 -3.70 -7.12
C TRP A 101 -10.45 -4.44 -6.05
N ALA A 102 -11.23 -3.73 -5.23
CA ALA A 102 -12.06 -4.34 -4.20
C ALA A 102 -13.12 -5.29 -4.79
N LYS A 103 -13.68 -4.94 -5.96
CA LYS A 103 -14.60 -5.81 -6.70
C LYS A 103 -13.90 -7.09 -7.18
N ASP A 104 -12.73 -6.98 -7.78
CA ASP A 104 -12.01 -8.13 -8.33
C ASP A 104 -11.46 -9.06 -7.23
N TYR A 105 -10.94 -8.48 -6.14
CA TYR A 105 -10.26 -9.22 -5.09
C TYR A 105 -11.20 -9.78 -4.02
N TYR A 106 -12.12 -8.97 -3.53
CA TYR A 106 -13.07 -9.39 -2.48
C TYR A 106 -14.41 -9.87 -3.05
N GLY A 107 -14.59 -9.78 -4.38
CA GLY A 107 -15.81 -10.22 -5.05
C GLY A 107 -17.04 -9.48 -4.56
N TRP A 108 -16.91 -8.22 -4.09
CA TRP A 108 -18.01 -7.56 -3.37
C TRP A 108 -19.31 -7.61 -4.16
N LEU A 109 -20.18 -8.41 -3.56
CA LEU A 109 -21.52 -8.84 -3.89
C LEU A 109 -22.28 -7.77 -4.67
N GLU A 110 -22.65 -8.14 -5.91
CA GLU A 110 -23.91 -7.64 -6.46
C GLU A 110 -24.97 -7.76 -5.36
N ARG A 111 -25.58 -6.62 -5.03
CA ARG A 111 -26.62 -6.41 -4.01
C ARG A 111 -27.62 -7.53 -3.85
#